data_AF-A0A356ATW9-F1
#
_entry.id   AF-A0A356ATW9-F1
#
_cell.length_a   1.000
_cell.length_b   1.000
_cell.length_c   1.000
_cell.angle_alpha   90.00
_cell.angle_beta   90.00
_cell.angle_gamma   90.00
#
_symmetry.space_group_name_H-M   'P 1'
#
loop_
_entity.id
_entity.type
_entity.pdbx_description
1 polymer ?
#
loop_
_entity_poly.entity_id
_entity_poly.type
_entity_poly.pdbx_seq_one_letter_code
_entity_poly.pdbx_strand_id
1 'polypeptide(L)' 'MADKVLTCKDCGAKFTFTESEQAFYKEKGFENEPLRCPDCRKARKQQRNNRDNRGGGRGGFGGGNRRG' A
#
# COMPACT_ATOMS: atom_id res chain seq x y z
N MET A 1 -19.57 -16.05 -2.75
CA MET A 1 -18.28 -16.70 -3.07
C MET A 1 -17.57 -17.11 -1.79
N ALA A 2 -17.33 -18.41 -1.59
CA ALA A 2 -16.71 -18.92 -0.36
C ALA A 2 -15.33 -18.31 -0.05
N ASP A 3 -15.04 -18.16 1.24
CA ASP A 3 -13.73 -17.82 1.78
C ASP A 3 -12.68 -18.86 1.35
N LYS A 4 -11.54 -18.36 0.87
CA LYS A 4 -10.42 -19.19 0.43
C LYS A 4 -9.18 -18.86 1.22
N VAL A 5 -8.44 -19.87 1.68
CA VAL A 5 -7.14 -19.64 2.30
C VAL A 5 -6.06 -19.71 1.22
N LEU A 6 -5.34 -18.60 1.01
CA LEU A 6 -4.25 -18.49 0.05
C LEU A 6 -2.91 -18.38 0.77
N THR A 7 -1.83 -18.76 0.08
CA THR A 7 -0.46 -18.64 0.60
C THR A 7 0.24 -17.45 -0.03
N CYS A 8 0.82 -16.58 0.80
CA CYS A 8 1.56 -15.41 0.34
C CYS A 8 2.86 -15.85 -0.36
N LYS A 9 3.07 -15.42 -1.61
CA LYS A 9 4.31 -15.70 -2.36
C LYS A 9 5.53 -14.94 -1.82
N ASP A 10 5.32 -13.88 -1.03
CA ASP A 10 6.39 -13.01 -0.53
C ASP A 10 6.93 -13.49 0.82
N CYS A 11 6.05 -13.89 1.75
CA CYS A 11 6.40 -14.29 3.11
C CYS A 11 6.01 -15.74 3.48
N GLY A 12 5.29 -16.46 2.61
CA GLY A 12 4.84 -17.83 2.89
C GLY A 12 3.66 -17.95 3.87
N ALA A 13 3.15 -16.84 4.40
CA ALA A 13 2.04 -16.86 5.35
C ALA A 13 0.71 -17.24 4.68
N LYS A 14 -0.13 -18.01 5.38
CA LYS A 14 -1.50 -18.31 4.97
C LYS A 14 -2.41 -17.13 5.35
N PHE A 15 -3.24 -16.66 4.43
CA PHE A 15 -4.21 -15.60 4.67
C PHE A 15 -5.56 -15.94 4.04
N THR A 16 -6.63 -15.47 4.67
CA THR A 16 -8.00 -15.70 4.20
C THR A 16 -8.37 -14.64 3.17
N PHE A 17 -8.79 -15.07 1.99
CA PHE A 17 -9.35 -14.26 0.93
C PHE A 17 -10.87 -14.39 0.99
N THR A 18 -11.48 -13.43 1.68
CA THR A 18 -12.91 -13.42 2.00
C THR A 18 -13.76 -12.98 0.80
N GLU A 19 -15.06 -13.27 0.85
CA GLU A 19 -16.02 -12.79 -0.16
C GLU A 19 -16.00 -11.26 -0.29
N SER A 20 -15.88 -10.56 0.84
CA SER A 20 -15.79 -9.11 0.91
C SER A 20 -14.57 -8.56 0.15
N GLU A 21 -13.42 -9.23 0.26
CA GLU A 21 -12.23 -8.87 -0.52
C GLU A 21 -12.42 -9.17 -2.01
N GLN A 22 -13.06 -10.28 -2.37
CA GLN A 22 -13.37 -10.57 -3.78
C GLN A 22 -14.25 -9.48 -4.41
N ALA A 23 -15.27 -9.00 -3.69
CA ALA A 23 -16.11 -7.89 -4.13
C ALA A 23 -15.28 -6.61 -4.33
N PHE A 24 -14.37 -6.29 -3.39
CA PHE A 24 -13.48 -5.14 -3.50
C PHE A 24 -12.52 -5.24 -4.70
N TYR A 25 -11.98 -6.43 -4.98
CA TYR A 25 -11.10 -6.64 -6.13
C TYR A 25 -11.85 -6.52 -7.45
N LYS A 26 -13.06 -7.08 -7.54
CA LYS A 26 -13.93 -6.94 -8.72
C LYS A 26 -14.33 -5.48 -8.96
N GLU A 27 -14.69 -4.74 -7.93
CA GLU A 27 -15.02 -3.31 -8.04
C GLU A 27 -13.82 -2.48 -8.54
N LYS A 28 -12.61 -2.85 -8.12
CA LYS A 28 -11.37 -2.25 -8.62
C LYS A 28 -10.99 -2.65 -10.05
N GLY A 29 -11.70 -3.60 -10.68
CA GLY A 29 -11.36 -4.14 -11.99
C GLY A 29 -10.22 -5.16 -11.98
N PHE A 30 -9.94 -5.79 -10.84
CA PHE A 30 -8.98 -6.90 -10.75
C PHE A 30 -9.71 -8.23 -10.94
N GLU A 31 -9.46 -8.89 -12.05
CA GLU A 31 -9.97 -10.25 -12.33
C GLU A 31 -9.17 -11.35 -11.61
N ASN A 32 -7.98 -11.02 -11.10
CA ASN A 32 -7.04 -11.98 -10.51
C ASN A 32 -7.02 -11.96 -8.98
N GLU A 33 -6.82 -13.14 -8.39
CA GLU A 33 -6.70 -13.35 -6.95
C GLU A 33 -5.38 -12.76 -6.40
N PRO A 34 -5.37 -12.27 -5.15
CA PRO A 34 -4.17 -11.74 -4.54
C PRO A 34 -3.12 -12.83 -4.30
N LEU A 35 -1.91 -12.63 -4.84
CA LEU A 35 -0.74 -13.50 -4.59
C LEU A 35 0.03 -13.13 -3.30
N ARG A 36 -0.29 -11.98 -2.69
CA ARG A 36 0.37 -11.44 -1.49
C ARG A 36 -0.68 -11.10 -0.44
N CYS A 37 -0.35 -11.42 0.81
CA CYS A 37 -1.19 -11.14 1.97
C CYS A 37 -1.35 -9.63 2.22
N PRO A 38 -2.40 -9.21 2.95
CA PRO A 38 -2.64 -7.81 3.30
C PRO A 38 -1.48 -7.18 4.06
N ASP A 39 -0.76 -7.96 4.87
CA ASP A 39 0.39 -7.50 5.65
C ASP A 39 1.55 -7.05 4.74
N CYS A 40 1.96 -7.89 3.77
CA CYS A 40 2.98 -7.54 2.78
C CYS A 40 2.55 -6.36 1.90
N ARG A 41 1.27 -6.26 1.54
CA ARG A 41 0.73 -5.10 0.80
C ARG A 41 0.81 -3.83 1.64
N LYS A 42 0.44 -3.91 2.93
CA LYS A 42 0.49 -2.80 3.89
C LYS A 42 1.92 -2.36 4.16
N ALA A 43 2.85 -3.29 4.36
CA ALA A 43 4.27 -3.02 4.56
C ALA A 43 4.88 -2.25 3.38
N ARG A 44 4.57 -2.65 2.13
CA ARG A 44 4.98 -1.89 0.93
C ARG A 44 4.39 -0.49 0.88
N LYS A 45 3.11 -0.33 1.24
CA LYS A 45 2.45 0.99 1.29
C LYS A 45 3.09 1.88 2.36
N GLN A 46 3.40 1.32 3.52
CA GLN A 46 4.02 2.03 4.64
C GLN A 46 5.47 2.45 4.33
N GLN A 47 6.23 1.62 3.59
CA GLN A 47 7.56 1.99 3.10
C GLN A 47 7.53 3.21 2.16
N ARG A 48 6.48 3.34 1.32
CA ARG A 48 6.31 4.53 0.46
C ARG A 48 6.01 5.77 1.30
N ASN A 49 5.03 5.71 2.21
CA ASN A 49 4.69 6.83 3.10
C ASN A 49 5.84 7.26 4.03
N ASN A 50 6.76 6.35 4.39
CA ASN A 50 7.93 6.68 5.21
C ASN A 50 9.02 7.44 4.42
N ARG A 51 9.08 7.29 3.10
CA ARG A 51 9.93 8.16 2.25
C ARG A 51 9.38 9.57 2.15
N ASP A 52 8.06 9.72 2.10
CA ASP A 52 7.41 11.05 2.10
C ASP A 52 7.56 11.78 3.45
N ASN A 53 7.70 11.04 4.56
CA ASN A 53 8.01 11.62 5.88
C ASN A 53 9.50 11.87 6.16
N ARG A 54 10.41 11.43 5.28
CA ARG A 54 11.81 11.92 5.23
C ARG A 54 12.02 12.99 4.14
N GLY A 55 10.95 13.45 3.51
CA GLY A 55 10.91 14.61 2.60
C GLY A 55 10.01 15.75 3.10
N GLY A 56 9.48 15.66 4.32
CA GLY A 56 8.67 16.70 4.96
C GLY A 56 9.51 17.81 5.58
N GLY A 57 10.45 18.39 4.83
CA GLY A 57 11.16 19.60 5.24
C GLY A 57 10.25 20.83 5.09
N ARG A 58 9.39 21.09 6.07
CA ARG A 58 8.84 22.44 6.28
C ARG A 58 9.96 23.31 6.86
N GLY A 59 10.60 24.14 6.05
CA GLY A 59 11.54 25.14 6.52
C GLY A 59 12.02 26.05 5.39
N GLY A 60 11.51 27.28 5.33
CA GLY A 60 11.99 28.26 4.36
C GLY A 60 11.21 29.56 4.21
N PHE A 61 10.68 30.13 5.30
CA PHE A 61 10.47 31.58 5.32
C PHE A 61 11.86 32.24 5.29
N GLY A 62 12.36 32.55 4.10
CA GLY A 62 13.67 33.15 3.88
C GLY A 62 13.54 34.35 2.96
N GLY A 63 13.27 35.52 3.54
CA GLY A 63 13.31 36.79 2.85
C GLY A 63 14.65 36.99 2.13
N GLY A 64 14.58 37.54 0.92
CA GLY A 64 15.75 37.75 0.08
C GLY A 64 15.50 38.83 -0.96
N ASN A 65 15.26 40.05 -0.49
CA ASN A 65 15.45 41.26 -1.28
C ASN A 65 16.88 41.27 -1.88
N ARG A 66 17.02 41.08 -3.19
CA ARG A 66 18.25 41.44 -3.91
C ARG A 66 17.90 42.21 -5.18
N ARG A 67 18.08 43.53 -5.01
CA ARG A 67 18.25 44.54 -6.05
C ARG A 67 19.33 44.10 -7.05
N GLY A 68 19.12 44.46 -8.31
CA GLY A 68 20.05 44.31 -9.42
C GLY A 68 19.33 44.62 -10.71
#